data_AF-A0A944NVX0-F1
#
_entry.id   AF-A0A944NVX0-F1
#
_cell.length_a   1.000
_cell.length_b   1.000
_cell.length_c   1.000
_cell.angle_alpha   90.00
_cell.angle_beta   90.00
_cell.angle_gamma   90.00
#
_symmetry.space_group_name_H-M   'P 1'
#
loop_
_entity.id
_entity.type
_entity.pdbx_description
1 polymer ?
#
loop_
_entity_poly.entity_id
_entity_poly.type
_entity_poly.pdbx_seq_one_letter_code
_entity_poly.pdbx_strand_id
1 'polypeptide(L)'
;MLNLKITTLGNLISGVLAVSVAAVIGITVITTSGTSVVNQAWQDFESGPAKKIGFLQDLSASIGFGGMIHKYKSFVLHQDTPRIVETQGKIRAAMGALASYRTLGVNEAETAALTTLDTMITEYADGLGEAEQMAQDGEDPKTIDSEIWLIEDEAVAAIAVLNREIAKARTASATAVYAAVARVDTIAKVGGTALT
;
A
#
# COMPACT_ATOMS: atom_id res chain seq x y z
N MET A 1 6.01 48.23 -54.17
CA MET A 1 4.77 47.43 -54.17
C MET A 1 5.12 46.02 -54.63
N LEU A 2 4.96 45.01 -53.78
CA LEU A 2 5.19 43.61 -54.17
C LEU A 2 4.02 43.13 -55.04
N ASN A 3 4.24 42.91 -56.35
CA ASN A 3 3.27 42.29 -57.24
C ASN A 3 3.31 40.76 -57.06
N LEU A 4 2.63 40.26 -56.04
CA LEU A 4 2.46 38.81 -55.83
C LEU A 4 1.27 38.30 -56.65
N LYS A 5 1.46 37.16 -57.33
CA LYS A 5 0.36 36.46 -58.03
C LYS A 5 -0.59 35.85 -57.00
N ILE A 6 -1.90 35.89 -57.29
CA ILE A 6 -2.97 35.34 -56.43
C ILE A 6 -2.69 33.87 -56.04
N THR A 7 -2.14 33.07 -56.95
CA THR A 7 -1.77 31.67 -56.70
C THR A 7 -0.64 31.51 -55.68
N THR A 8 0.30 32.45 -55.65
CA THR A 8 1.40 32.45 -54.66
C THR A 8 0.86 32.78 -53.26
N LEU A 9 -0.09 33.72 -53.18
CA LEU A 9 -0.74 34.09 -51.92
C LEU A 9 -1.60 32.93 -51.37
N GLY A 10 -2.36 32.26 -52.25
CA GLY A 10 -3.16 31.09 -51.87
C GLY A 10 -2.32 29.95 -51.29
N ASN A 11 -1.22 29.58 -51.96
CA ASN A 11 -0.32 28.55 -51.47
C ASN A 11 0.36 28.91 -50.13
N LEU A 12 0.66 30.20 -49.91
CA LEU A 12 1.23 30.68 -48.66
C LEU A 12 0.24 30.53 -47.49
N ILE A 13 -1.02 30.92 -47.70
CA ILE A 13 -2.09 30.79 -46.71
C ILE A 13 -2.36 29.32 -46.39
N SER A 14 -2.48 28.46 -47.41
CA SER A 14 -2.66 27.02 -47.23
C SER A 14 -1.48 26.37 -46.49
N GLY A 15 -0.25 26.80 -46.77
CA GLY A 15 0.95 26.35 -46.05
C GLY A 15 0.90 26.73 -44.57
N VAL A 16 0.56 27.98 -44.25
CA VAL A 16 0.42 28.45 -42.87
C VAL A 16 -0.68 27.67 -42.13
N LEU A 17 -1.85 27.48 -42.75
CA LEU A 17 -2.95 26.71 -42.17
C LEU A 17 -2.54 25.25 -41.90
N ALA A 18 -1.85 24.59 -42.83
CA ALA A 18 -1.39 23.22 -42.65
C ALA A 18 -0.40 23.10 -41.48
N VAL A 19 0.52 24.07 -41.33
CA VAL A 19 1.46 24.13 -40.21
C VAL A 19 0.74 24.36 -38.88
N SER A 20 -0.24 25.26 -38.84
CA SER A 20 -1.04 25.49 -37.62
C SER A 20 -1.81 24.24 -37.19
N VAL A 21 -2.44 23.51 -38.13
CA VAL A 21 -3.13 22.26 -37.81
C VAL A 21 -2.17 21.19 -37.31
N ALA A 22 -1.00 21.03 -37.95
CA ALA A 22 0.02 20.10 -37.50
C ALA A 22 0.56 20.45 -36.10
N ALA A 23 0.73 21.75 -35.79
CA ALA A 23 1.14 22.22 -34.48
C ALA A 23 0.09 21.90 -33.40
N VAL A 24 -1.20 22.14 -33.68
CA VAL A 24 -2.29 21.81 -32.75
C VAL A 24 -2.36 20.31 -32.47
N ILE A 25 -2.25 19.47 -33.51
CA ILE A 25 -2.23 18.00 -33.37
C ILE A 25 -1.01 17.56 -32.54
N GLY A 26 0.17 18.10 -32.83
CA GLY A 26 1.40 17.79 -32.08
C GLY A 26 1.27 18.16 -30.60
N ILE A 27 0.81 19.37 -30.30
CA ILE A 27 0.55 19.81 -28.92
C ILE A 27 -0.47 18.91 -28.23
N THR A 28 -1.56 18.56 -28.91
CA THR A 28 -2.61 17.67 -28.37
C THR A 28 -2.05 16.29 -28.00
N VAL A 29 -1.23 15.68 -28.86
CA VAL A 29 -0.60 14.38 -28.58
C VAL A 29 0.36 14.46 -27.39
N ILE A 30 1.17 15.53 -27.32
CA ILE A 30 2.14 15.70 -26.23
C ILE A 30 1.40 15.95 -24.90
N THR A 31 0.38 16.81 -24.87
CA THR A 31 -0.42 17.08 -23.66
C THR A 31 -1.16 15.84 -23.17
N THR A 32 -1.82 15.09 -24.06
CA THR A 32 -2.56 13.88 -23.69
C THR A 32 -1.65 12.79 -23.14
N SER A 33 -0.46 12.60 -23.72
CA SER A 33 0.56 11.69 -23.17
C SER A 33 1.09 12.13 -21.79
N GLY A 34 1.17 13.44 -21.53
CA GLY A 34 1.54 13.96 -20.22
C GLY A 34 0.45 13.70 -19.17
N THR A 35 -0.82 13.86 -19.53
CA THR A 35 -1.94 13.59 -18.61
C THR A 35 -2.04 12.12 -18.22
N SER A 36 -1.72 11.17 -19.11
CA SER A 36 -1.73 9.74 -18.77
C SER A 36 -0.65 9.38 -17.74
N VAL A 37 0.55 9.99 -17.84
CA VAL A 37 1.63 9.81 -16.86
C VAL A 37 1.25 10.35 -15.49
N VAL A 38 0.62 11.54 -15.43
CA VAL A 38 0.10 12.09 -14.17
C VAL A 38 -0.99 11.18 -13.59
N ASN A 39 -1.92 10.71 -14.43
CA ASN A 39 -2.98 9.81 -14.00
C ASN A 39 -2.42 8.50 -13.43
N GLN A 40 -1.42 7.89 -14.07
CA GLN A 40 -0.80 6.66 -13.57
C GLN A 40 -0.08 6.91 -12.24
N ALA A 41 0.74 7.96 -12.13
CA ALA A 41 1.43 8.29 -10.88
C ALA A 41 0.45 8.56 -9.73
N TRP A 42 -0.69 9.20 -10.03
CA TRP A 42 -1.76 9.42 -9.06
C TRP A 42 -2.43 8.11 -8.63
N GLN A 43 -2.72 7.20 -9.57
CA GLN A 43 -3.27 5.89 -9.26
C GLN A 43 -2.33 5.06 -8.40
N ASP A 44 -1.02 5.07 -8.68
CA ASP A 44 -0.02 4.34 -7.89
C ASP A 44 0.09 4.90 -6.47
N PHE A 45 0.02 6.23 -6.32
CA PHE A 45 0.00 6.90 -5.01
C PHE A 45 -1.24 6.56 -4.18
N GLU A 46 -2.42 6.60 -4.79
CA GLU A 46 -3.70 6.35 -4.11
C GLU A 46 -3.92 4.86 -3.81
N SER A 47 -3.54 3.97 -4.72
CA SER A 47 -3.93 2.56 -4.65
C SER A 47 -2.90 1.65 -3.98
N GLY A 48 -1.64 2.04 -3.87
CA GLY A 48 -0.58 1.20 -3.29
C GLY A 48 -0.39 1.44 -1.78
N PRO A 49 0.39 2.47 -1.38
CA PRO A 49 0.74 2.69 0.03
C PRO A 49 -0.48 2.91 0.94
N ALA A 50 -1.54 3.57 0.46
CA ALA A 50 -2.74 3.83 1.26
C ALA A 50 -3.51 2.55 1.60
N LYS A 51 -3.65 1.62 0.65
CA LYS A 51 -4.30 0.33 0.91
C LYS A 51 -3.48 -0.53 1.89
N LYS A 52 -2.15 -0.50 1.78
CA LYS A 52 -1.25 -1.17 2.74
C LYS A 52 -1.43 -0.66 4.17
N ILE A 53 -1.66 0.64 4.36
CA ILE A 53 -1.96 1.21 5.68
C ILE A 53 -3.23 0.61 6.27
N GLY A 54 -4.30 0.50 5.46
CA GLY A 54 -5.56 -0.10 5.91
C GLY A 54 -5.36 -1.53 6.43
N PHE A 55 -4.71 -2.40 5.64
CA PHE A 55 -4.44 -3.77 6.09
C PHE A 55 -3.47 -3.85 7.28
N LEU A 56 -2.51 -2.92 7.40
CA LEU A 56 -1.65 -2.86 8.57
C LEU A 56 -2.41 -2.47 9.84
N GLN A 57 -3.41 -1.59 9.73
CA GLN A 57 -4.29 -1.23 10.83
C GLN A 57 -5.17 -2.42 11.23
N ASP A 58 -5.75 -3.13 10.27
CA ASP A 58 -6.55 -4.34 10.52
C ASP A 58 -5.71 -5.43 11.19
N LEU A 59 -4.46 -5.62 10.73
CA LEU A 59 -3.51 -6.55 11.31
C LEU A 59 -3.16 -6.16 12.76
N SER A 60 -2.84 -4.88 12.99
CA SER A 60 -2.51 -4.36 14.32
C SER A 60 -3.68 -4.50 15.30
N ALA A 61 -4.91 -4.22 14.84
CA ALA A 61 -6.13 -4.39 15.61
C ALA A 61 -6.45 -5.86 15.91
N SER A 62 -6.10 -6.76 14.99
CA SER A 62 -6.31 -8.20 15.16
C SER A 62 -5.26 -8.85 16.07
N ILE A 63 -4.08 -8.25 16.21
CA ILE A 63 -3.00 -8.74 17.09
C ILE A 63 -3.11 -8.18 18.52
N GLY A 64 -3.17 -6.85 18.66
CA GLY A 64 -2.97 -6.15 19.92
C GLY A 64 -4.17 -6.11 20.89
N PHE A 65 -4.47 -4.94 21.46
CA PHE A 65 -5.53 -4.78 22.45
C PHE A 65 -6.91 -5.08 21.86
N GLY A 66 -7.62 -6.07 22.43
CA GLY A 66 -8.89 -6.57 21.88
C GLY A 66 -8.72 -7.53 20.68
N GLY A 67 -7.48 -7.77 20.27
CA GLY A 67 -7.06 -8.78 19.30
C GLY A 67 -6.69 -10.12 19.95
N MET A 68 -5.95 -10.94 19.22
CA MET A 68 -5.65 -12.32 19.57
C MET A 68 -4.83 -12.42 20.86
N ILE A 69 -3.85 -11.54 21.08
CA ILE A 69 -2.98 -11.58 22.28
C ILE A 69 -3.83 -11.34 23.53
N HIS A 70 -4.73 -10.36 23.48
CA HIS A 70 -5.60 -10.05 24.60
C HIS A 70 -6.59 -11.19 24.90
N LYS A 71 -7.16 -11.80 23.86
CA LYS A 71 -8.11 -12.92 24.02
C LYS A 71 -7.40 -14.18 24.52
N TYR A 72 -6.19 -14.42 24.06
CA TYR A 72 -5.33 -15.49 24.53
C TYR A 72 -5.02 -15.38 26.02
N LYS A 73 -4.47 -14.23 26.46
CA LYS A 73 -4.19 -13.98 27.90
C LYS A 73 -5.46 -14.05 28.75
N SER A 74 -6.57 -13.57 28.20
CA SER A 74 -7.89 -13.71 28.84
C SER A 74 -8.29 -15.17 29.03
N PHE A 75 -8.05 -16.04 28.03
CA PHE A 75 -8.28 -17.47 28.15
C PHE A 75 -7.39 -18.07 29.23
N VAL A 76 -6.07 -17.84 29.20
CA VAL A 76 -5.13 -18.37 30.20
C VAL A 76 -5.56 -18.07 31.64
N LEU A 77 -6.10 -16.88 31.90
CA LEU A 77 -6.56 -16.46 33.23
C LEU A 77 -7.88 -17.12 33.70
N HIS A 78 -8.79 -17.43 32.77
CA HIS A 78 -10.15 -17.87 33.12
C HIS A 78 -10.43 -19.33 32.76
N GLN A 79 -9.64 -19.90 31.86
CA GLN A 79 -9.68 -21.29 31.42
C GLN A 79 -11.06 -21.74 30.90
N ASP A 80 -11.82 -20.82 30.29
CA ASP A 80 -13.17 -21.08 29.79
C ASP A 80 -13.22 -21.27 28.26
N THR A 81 -14.08 -22.17 27.81
CA THR A 81 -14.25 -22.51 26.39
C THR A 81 -14.68 -21.34 25.50
N PRO A 82 -15.58 -20.42 25.91
CA PRO A 82 -15.94 -19.27 25.09
C PRO A 82 -14.74 -18.43 24.65
N ARG A 83 -13.74 -18.23 25.52
CA ARG A 83 -12.54 -17.45 25.19
C ARG A 83 -11.61 -18.16 24.20
N ILE A 84 -11.62 -19.49 24.15
CA ILE A 84 -10.90 -20.25 23.12
C ILE A 84 -11.47 -19.91 21.74
N VAL A 85 -12.79 -19.97 21.60
CA VAL A 85 -13.49 -19.65 20.34
C VAL A 85 -13.24 -18.19 19.92
N GLU A 86 -13.28 -17.25 20.87
CA GLU A 86 -12.94 -15.84 20.60
C GLU A 86 -11.50 -15.67 20.12
N THR A 87 -10.55 -16.34 20.78
CA THR A 87 -9.12 -16.28 20.45
C THR A 87 -8.87 -16.83 19.04
N GLN A 88 -9.42 -18.01 18.73
CA GLN A 88 -9.34 -18.60 17.39
C GLN A 88 -9.94 -17.67 16.32
N GLY A 89 -11.05 -16.98 16.63
CA GLY A 89 -11.64 -15.98 15.75
C GLY A 89 -10.70 -14.83 15.44
N LYS A 90 -9.98 -14.32 16.45
CA LYS A 90 -9.00 -13.24 16.29
C LYS A 90 -7.73 -13.69 15.56
N ILE A 91 -7.26 -14.91 15.81
CA ILE A 91 -6.15 -15.51 15.06
C ILE A 91 -6.49 -15.57 13.57
N ARG A 92 -7.67 -16.10 13.21
CA ARG A 92 -8.12 -16.15 11.80
C ARG A 92 -8.23 -14.76 11.18
N ALA A 93 -8.70 -13.76 11.94
CA ALA A 93 -8.75 -12.38 11.47
C ALA A 93 -7.35 -11.82 11.19
N ALA A 94 -6.37 -12.08 12.07
CA ALA A 94 -4.99 -11.67 11.89
C ALA A 94 -4.35 -12.33 10.65
N MET A 95 -4.53 -13.64 10.48
CA MET A 95 -4.08 -14.36 9.27
C MET A 95 -4.71 -13.80 7.99
N GLY A 96 -6.01 -13.48 8.03
CA GLY A 96 -6.73 -12.89 6.89
C GLY A 96 -6.21 -11.49 6.53
N ALA A 97 -5.94 -10.63 7.52
CA ALA A 97 -5.34 -9.32 7.31
C ALA A 97 -3.92 -9.42 6.73
N LEU A 98 -3.12 -10.37 7.24
CA LEU A 98 -1.76 -10.63 6.77
C LEU A 98 -1.74 -11.13 5.32
N ALA A 99 -2.63 -12.05 4.97
CA ALA A 99 -2.82 -12.51 3.59
C ALA A 99 -3.25 -11.36 2.67
N SER A 100 -4.21 -10.53 3.12
CA SER A 100 -4.69 -9.37 2.35
C SER A 100 -3.58 -8.37 2.09
N TYR A 101 -2.72 -8.10 3.08
CA TYR A 101 -1.54 -7.26 2.90
C TYR A 101 -0.61 -7.80 1.80
N ARG A 102 -0.32 -9.12 1.81
CA ARG A 102 0.54 -9.78 0.82
C ARG A 102 0.01 -9.63 -0.62
N THR A 103 -1.31 -9.54 -0.82
CA THR A 103 -1.90 -9.38 -2.16
C THR A 103 -1.57 -8.05 -2.85
N LEU A 104 -1.15 -7.03 -2.10
CA LEU A 104 -0.79 -5.71 -2.63
C LEU A 104 0.64 -5.66 -3.19
N GLY A 105 1.35 -6.78 -3.18
CA GLY A 105 2.77 -6.86 -3.53
C GLY A 105 3.65 -6.39 -2.38
N VAL A 106 4.75 -7.11 -2.15
CA VAL A 106 5.64 -6.88 -1.01
C VAL A 106 7.09 -6.80 -1.47
N ASN A 107 7.86 -5.92 -0.85
CA ASN A 107 9.30 -5.89 -1.00
C ASN A 107 9.99 -6.88 -0.04
N GLU A 108 11.31 -7.01 -0.12
CA GLU A 108 12.07 -7.96 0.70
C GLU A 108 11.94 -7.69 2.21
N ALA A 109 12.01 -6.42 2.63
CA ALA A 109 11.87 -6.04 4.04
C ALA A 109 10.45 -6.28 4.56
N GLU A 110 9.42 -5.98 3.75
CA GLU A 110 8.03 -6.30 4.05
C GLU A 110 7.83 -7.82 4.12
N THR A 111 8.44 -8.60 3.23
CA THR A 111 8.36 -10.06 3.22
C THR A 111 8.93 -10.65 4.51
N ALA A 112 10.11 -10.19 4.93
CA ALA A 112 10.72 -10.62 6.18
C ALA A 112 9.84 -10.28 7.39
N ALA A 113 9.36 -9.03 7.48
CA ALA A 113 8.49 -8.60 8.56
C ALA A 113 7.15 -9.37 8.61
N LEU A 114 6.52 -9.60 7.45
CA LEU A 114 5.29 -10.39 7.38
C LEU A 114 5.53 -11.84 7.77
N THR A 115 6.70 -12.40 7.45
CA THR A 115 7.07 -13.76 7.87
C THR A 115 7.20 -13.84 9.40
N THR A 116 7.85 -12.86 10.03
CA THR A 116 7.92 -12.78 11.50
C THR A 116 6.53 -12.73 12.15
N LEU A 117 5.61 -11.93 11.59
CA LEU A 117 4.23 -11.85 12.11
C LEU A 117 3.45 -13.15 11.88
N ASP A 118 3.64 -13.80 10.75
CA ASP A 118 3.02 -15.10 10.41
C ASP A 118 3.49 -16.19 11.38
N THR A 119 4.79 -16.23 11.69
CA THR A 119 5.37 -17.13 12.70
C THR A 119 4.72 -16.88 14.06
N MET A 120 4.69 -15.63 14.53
CA MET A 120 4.06 -15.31 15.82
C MET A 120 2.58 -15.72 15.86
N ILE A 121 1.80 -15.43 14.81
CA ILE A 121 0.38 -15.82 14.76
C ILE A 121 0.22 -17.34 14.82
N THR A 122 1.11 -18.08 14.18
CA THR A 122 1.13 -19.55 14.21
C THR A 122 1.50 -20.07 15.60
N GLU A 123 2.51 -19.51 16.25
CA GLU A 123 2.89 -19.86 17.63
C GLU A 123 1.74 -19.63 18.62
N TYR A 124 0.98 -18.54 18.47
CA TYR A 124 -0.23 -18.31 19.26
C TYR A 124 -1.35 -19.32 18.97
N ALA A 125 -1.46 -19.80 17.72
CA ALA A 125 -2.45 -20.80 17.35
C ALA A 125 -2.10 -22.17 17.94
N ASP A 126 -0.84 -22.56 17.86
CA ASP A 126 -0.33 -23.81 18.42
C ASP A 126 -0.36 -23.78 19.95
N GLY A 127 0.12 -22.67 20.55
CA GLY A 127 0.09 -22.44 21.99
C GLY A 127 -1.33 -22.40 22.57
N LEU A 128 -2.35 -22.00 21.79
CA LEU A 128 -3.74 -22.07 22.26
C LEU A 128 -4.21 -23.51 22.45
N GLY A 129 -3.78 -24.44 21.59
CA GLY A 129 -4.08 -25.86 21.74
C GLY A 129 -3.39 -26.47 22.97
N GLU A 130 -2.14 -26.10 23.21
CA GLU A 130 -1.39 -26.53 24.40
C GLU A 130 -1.99 -25.96 25.68
N ALA A 131 -2.30 -24.65 25.71
CA ALA A 131 -2.95 -24.00 26.83
C ALA A 131 -4.34 -24.58 27.12
N GLU A 132 -5.09 -24.98 26.08
CA GLU A 132 -6.36 -25.69 26.24
C GLU A 132 -6.18 -27.04 26.92
N GLN A 133 -5.18 -27.82 26.51
CA GLN A 133 -4.89 -29.11 27.14
C GLN A 133 -4.45 -28.94 28.60
N MET A 134 -3.54 -28.02 28.88
CA MET A 134 -3.07 -27.74 30.25
C MET A 134 -4.22 -27.26 31.16
N ALA A 135 -5.11 -26.42 30.65
CA ALA A 135 -6.29 -25.98 31.37
C ALA A 135 -7.25 -27.15 31.68
N GLN A 136 -7.43 -28.09 30.74
CA GLN A 136 -8.22 -29.32 30.97
C GLN A 136 -7.57 -30.24 32.00
N ASP A 137 -6.24 -30.27 32.06
CA ASP A 137 -5.46 -31.02 33.04
C ASP A 137 -5.43 -30.33 34.43
N GLY A 138 -6.00 -29.13 34.55
CA GLY A 138 -6.17 -28.39 35.80
C GLY A 138 -4.93 -27.60 36.22
N GLU A 139 -4.01 -27.35 35.30
CA GLU A 139 -2.83 -26.50 35.54
C GLU A 139 -3.27 -25.07 35.88
N ASP A 140 -2.50 -24.42 36.76
CA ASP A 140 -2.84 -23.05 37.16
C ASP A 140 -2.42 -22.02 36.08
N PRO A 141 -3.09 -20.86 36.01
CA PRO A 141 -2.82 -19.85 34.98
C PRO A 141 -1.36 -19.42 34.85
N LYS A 142 -0.60 -19.40 35.96
CA LYS A 142 0.80 -18.97 35.95
C LYS A 142 1.69 -20.01 35.29
N THR A 143 1.40 -21.28 35.51
CA THR A 143 2.11 -22.40 34.86
C THR A 143 1.86 -22.38 33.35
N ILE A 144 0.60 -22.23 32.93
CA ILE A 144 0.23 -22.10 31.51
C ILE A 144 0.93 -20.90 30.85
N ASP A 145 0.92 -19.72 31.50
CA ASP A 145 1.55 -18.51 30.95
C ASP A 145 3.07 -18.64 30.82
N SER A 146 3.72 -19.41 31.70
CA SER A 146 5.18 -19.54 31.71
C SER A 146 5.76 -20.54 30.72
N GLU A 147 4.98 -21.56 30.33
CA GLU A 147 5.43 -22.59 29.38
C GLU A 147 5.36 -22.11 27.93
N ILE A 148 4.54 -21.09 27.65
CA ILE A 148 4.24 -20.67 26.28
C ILE A 148 5.05 -19.41 25.95
N TRP A 149 6.23 -19.62 25.37
CA TRP A 149 7.09 -18.55 24.89
C TRP A 149 6.52 -17.90 23.61
N LEU A 150 6.27 -16.59 23.65
CA LEU A 150 5.66 -15.84 22.55
C LEU A 150 6.54 -14.63 22.17
N ILE A 151 6.92 -14.53 20.89
CA ILE A 151 7.87 -13.53 20.34
C ILE A 151 7.26 -12.13 20.13
N GLU A 152 6.68 -11.55 21.19
CA GLU A 152 5.97 -10.25 21.09
C GLU A 152 6.88 -9.09 20.64
N ASP A 153 8.15 -9.06 21.06
CA ASP A 153 9.10 -7.99 20.73
C ASP A 153 9.47 -7.97 19.23
N GLU A 154 9.70 -9.16 18.65
CA GLU A 154 9.97 -9.33 17.23
C GLU A 154 8.78 -8.89 16.38
N ALA A 155 7.56 -9.13 16.84
CA ALA A 155 6.35 -8.69 16.16
C ALA A 155 6.21 -7.16 16.17
N VAL A 156 6.52 -6.51 17.29
CA VAL A 156 6.56 -5.03 17.37
C VAL A 156 7.59 -4.48 16.40
N ALA A 157 8.79 -5.07 16.35
CA ALA A 157 9.83 -4.68 15.40
C ALA A 157 9.38 -4.88 13.94
N ALA A 158 8.70 -5.99 13.62
CA ALA A 158 8.16 -6.26 12.30
C ALA A 158 7.11 -5.21 11.88
N ILE A 159 6.17 -4.85 12.76
CA ILE A 159 5.19 -3.79 12.50
C ILE A 159 5.89 -2.44 12.24
N ALA A 160 6.96 -2.13 12.97
CA ALA A 160 7.74 -0.91 12.74
C ALA A 160 8.41 -0.92 11.36
N VAL A 161 8.92 -2.08 10.91
CA VAL A 161 9.46 -2.25 9.54
C VAL A 161 8.36 -1.99 8.50
N LEU A 162 7.17 -2.57 8.64
CA LEU A 162 6.06 -2.35 7.71
C LEU A 162 5.67 -0.88 7.62
N ASN A 163 5.55 -0.19 8.76
CA ASN A 163 5.26 1.25 8.78
C ASN A 163 6.34 2.06 8.04
N ARG A 164 7.61 1.72 8.24
CA ARG A 164 8.73 2.39 7.56
C ARG A 164 8.71 2.17 6.05
N GLU A 165 8.47 0.95 5.59
CA GLU A 165 8.43 0.64 4.16
C GLU A 165 7.23 1.29 3.46
N ILE A 166 6.08 1.33 4.12
CA ILE A 166 4.90 2.09 3.66
C ILE A 166 5.24 3.58 3.55
N ALA A 167 5.88 4.16 4.56
CA ALA A 167 6.26 5.58 4.54
C ALA A 167 7.21 5.90 3.39
N LYS A 168 8.22 5.04 3.15
CA LYS A 168 9.13 5.15 2.00
C LYS A 168 8.37 5.08 0.68
N ALA A 169 7.48 4.10 0.51
CA ALA A 169 6.68 3.92 -0.71
C ALA A 169 5.76 5.13 -0.97
N ARG A 170 5.18 5.71 0.09
CA ARG A 170 4.36 6.92 0.02
C ARG A 170 5.18 8.12 -0.43
N THR A 171 6.37 8.33 0.13
CA THR A 171 7.27 9.42 -0.29
C THR A 171 7.69 9.26 -1.75
N ALA A 172 8.10 8.05 -2.15
CA ALA A 172 8.48 7.77 -3.55
C ALA A 172 7.33 8.04 -4.54
N SER A 173 6.12 7.60 -4.19
CA SER A 173 4.93 7.82 -5.01
C SER A 173 4.56 9.32 -5.09
N ALA A 174 4.68 10.05 -3.98
CA ALA A 174 4.47 11.50 -3.97
C ALA A 174 5.48 12.23 -4.87
N THR A 175 6.76 11.86 -4.79
CA THR A 175 7.80 12.40 -5.68
C THR A 175 7.49 12.12 -7.16
N ALA A 176 7.01 10.92 -7.47
CA ALA A 176 6.61 10.56 -8.84
C ALA A 176 5.44 11.43 -9.34
N VAL A 177 4.44 11.69 -8.50
CA VAL A 177 3.33 12.61 -8.83
C VAL A 177 3.85 14.02 -9.13
N TYR A 178 4.72 14.58 -8.28
CA TYR A 178 5.30 15.90 -8.51
C TYR A 178 6.11 15.97 -9.82
N ALA A 179 6.91 14.94 -10.11
CA ALA A 179 7.68 14.85 -11.35
C ALA A 179 6.78 14.77 -12.59
N ALA A 180 5.68 14.01 -12.51
CA ALA A 180 4.71 13.89 -13.59
C ALA A 180 4.04 15.25 -13.89
N VAL A 181 3.62 15.98 -12.85
CA VAL A 181 3.03 17.31 -13.00
C VAL A 181 4.03 18.31 -13.60
N ALA A 182 5.28 18.31 -13.12
CA ALA A 182 6.32 19.20 -13.65
C ALA A 182 6.62 18.96 -15.14
N ARG A 183 6.53 17.70 -15.60
CA ARG A 183 6.68 17.35 -17.01
C ARG A 183 5.57 17.96 -17.87
N VAL A 184 4.32 17.90 -17.42
CA VAL A 184 3.17 18.51 -18.11
C VAL A 184 3.30 20.03 -18.17
N ASP A 185 3.71 20.68 -17.08
CA ASP A 185 3.93 22.14 -17.04
C ASP A 185 5.02 22.58 -18.04
N THR A 186 6.12 21.82 -18.13
CA THR A 186 7.20 22.08 -19.10
C THR A 186 6.71 21.97 -20.54
N ILE A 187 5.94 20.93 -20.85
CA ILE A 187 5.30 20.74 -22.17
C ILE A 187 4.40 21.93 -22.50
N ALA A 188 3.54 22.34 -21.56
CA ALA A 188 2.61 23.44 -21.76
C ALA A 188 3.32 24.76 -22.05
N LYS A 189 4.42 25.05 -21.33
CA LYS A 189 5.25 26.25 -21.55
C LYS A 189 5.91 26.26 -22.93
N VAL A 190 6.51 25.15 -23.36
CA VAL A 190 7.13 25.03 -24.70
C VAL A 190 6.10 25.19 -25.82
N GLY A 191 4.94 24.53 -25.68
CA GLY A 191 3.83 24.66 -26.63
C GLY A 191 3.28 26.08 -26.70
N GLY A 192 3.16 26.78 -25.57
CA GLY A 192 2.75 28.17 -25.50
C GLY A 192 3.73 29.13 -26.18
N THR A 193 5.04 28.94 -25.99
CA THR A 193 6.07 29.75 -26.66
C THR A 193 6.20 29.48 -28.16
N ALA A 194 5.79 28.30 -28.63
CA ALA A 194 5.80 27.97 -30.06
C ALA A 194 4.61 28.60 -30.82
N LEU A 195 3.60 29.10 -30.11
CA LEU A 195 2.38 29.70 -30.66
C LEU A 195 2.36 31.24 -30.61
N THR A 196 3.36 31.87 -29.97
CA THR A 196 3.56 33.33 -29.89
C THR A 196 4.66 33.79 -30.83
#